data_AF-A0A3A8JWK9-F1
#
_entry.id   AF-A0A3A8JWK9-F1
#
_cell.length_a   1.000
_cell.length_b   1.000
_cell.length_c   1.000
_cell.angle_alpha   90.00
_cell.angle_beta   90.00
_cell.angle_gamma   90.00
#
_symmetry.space_group_name_H-M   'P 1'
#
loop_
_entity.id
_entity.type
_entity.pdbx_description
1 polymer ?
#
loop_
_entity_poly.entity_id
_entity_poly.type
_entity_poly.pdbx_seq_one_letter_code
_entity_poly.pdbx_strand_id
1 'polypeptide(L)'
;MHRRSRSLAVLAVLLAGSTAHADPSEYCKRVSNKPEAKSGYEGVTIDANSGRVVDGPTRLSEGDQVQFVFEGKNPFKYDYRFAVTSQPLGAALALNFLGRIPGLNLGTLKPTPPPGLLAAPGARAAAVPQCTSSGEQKWAQDALTKIAAAEKQSLEVAQSLHYVDEAHAFLQETEPDTLSKPARVCERAEKLKAWTHAPGTFTSATSVFAQDVGAITAFLLRTTDDQGVTLTTTCRSDLDTRTKQAMTTLTSDAAVYQAAAVRVEAELQSSKASIQQLDALLGSTLGREDLFFETRFVSARDEPTGVRVELFRRDLRTADSPERTVGTVNLELGKSPFSLTAGIVLSSIESRRIIRQSARVPTEANPNQVGLRFGYDESSSVTVAPAIFFNARLSDRPRFNWGASAGIVTASADSTLRIDYALGVFGSFRDIFYLHLGLQAGQRNTLAGGFKEGEEVPADLPDPIPTTKDWKAGVLFGFSLQLN
;
A
#
# COMPACT_ATOMS: atom_id res chain seq x y z
N MET A 1 -55.14 -44.99 -22.57
CA MET A 1 -53.79 -45.06 -21.96
C MET A 1 -52.84 -44.11 -22.70
N HIS A 2 -51.73 -43.72 -22.06
CA HIS A 2 -50.86 -42.62 -22.48
C HIS A 2 -50.06 -42.86 -23.78
N ARG A 3 -49.88 -41.79 -24.59
CA ARG A 3 -48.59 -41.09 -24.74
C ARG A 3 -48.74 -39.80 -25.59
N ARG A 4 -48.62 -38.65 -24.92
CA ARG A 4 -48.24 -37.33 -25.49
C ARG A 4 -47.17 -36.74 -24.55
N SER A 5 -46.54 -35.63 -24.96
CA SER A 5 -45.45 -34.90 -24.27
C SER A 5 -44.04 -35.50 -24.36
N ARG A 6 -43.30 -35.06 -25.39
CA ARG A 6 -41.82 -34.89 -25.42
C ARG A 6 -41.43 -33.88 -26.51
N SER A 7 -41.76 -32.59 -26.33
CA SER A 7 -41.29 -31.47 -27.20
C SER A 7 -41.45 -30.06 -26.59
N LEU A 8 -41.47 -29.93 -25.25
CA LEU A 8 -41.76 -28.65 -24.57
C LEU A 8 -40.68 -28.22 -23.54
N ALA A 9 -39.50 -28.84 -23.57
CA ALA A 9 -38.42 -28.59 -22.61
C ALA A 9 -37.27 -27.70 -23.15
N VAL A 10 -37.22 -27.44 -24.47
CA VAL A 10 -36.08 -26.74 -25.11
C VAL A 10 -36.25 -25.21 -25.10
N LEU A 11 -37.48 -24.71 -25.12
CA LEU A 11 -37.75 -23.26 -25.23
C LEU A 11 -37.69 -22.51 -23.88
N ALA A 12 -37.64 -23.23 -22.75
CA ALA A 12 -37.59 -22.63 -21.40
C ALA A 12 -36.17 -22.21 -20.96
N VAL A 13 -35.12 -22.64 -21.67
CA VAL A 13 -33.71 -22.38 -21.31
C VAL A 13 -33.21 -21.05 -21.90
N LEU A 14 -33.87 -20.51 -22.92
CA LEU A 14 -33.52 -19.25 -23.58
C LEU A 14 -34.14 -17.98 -22.95
N LEU A 15 -34.91 -18.14 -21.84
CA LEU A 15 -35.62 -17.05 -21.17
C LEU A 15 -35.06 -16.71 -19.78
N ALA A 16 -33.79 -17.04 -19.53
CA ALA A 16 -33.06 -16.70 -18.30
C ALA A 16 -31.96 -15.63 -18.50
N GLY A 17 -31.92 -15.00 -19.69
CA GLY A 17 -30.96 -13.93 -20.01
C GLY A 17 -31.44 -12.55 -19.55
N SER A 18 -30.65 -11.90 -18.68
CA SER A 18 -30.98 -10.67 -17.93
C SER A 18 -32.13 -10.84 -16.92
N THR A 19 -32.07 -10.32 -15.69
CA THR A 19 -31.02 -9.55 -15.01
C THR A 19 -30.48 -10.30 -13.79
N ALA A 20 -30.02 -11.54 -13.97
CA ALA A 20 -29.13 -12.15 -12.98
C ALA A 20 -27.92 -11.22 -12.74
N HIS A 21 -27.50 -11.05 -11.49
CA HIS A 21 -26.15 -10.53 -11.23
C HIS A 21 -25.19 -11.49 -11.94
N ALA A 22 -24.36 -10.95 -12.84
CA ALA A 22 -23.47 -11.78 -13.65
C ALA A 22 -22.61 -12.60 -12.69
N ASP A 23 -22.63 -13.93 -12.85
CA ASP A 23 -21.80 -14.81 -12.06
C ASP A 23 -20.34 -14.40 -12.32
N PRO A 24 -19.58 -13.91 -11.32
CA PRO A 24 -18.41 -13.08 -11.60
C PRO A 24 -17.44 -13.76 -12.56
N SER A 25 -16.94 -13.01 -13.54
CA SER A 25 -16.14 -13.59 -14.63
C SER A 25 -14.98 -14.39 -14.05
N GLU A 26 -14.62 -15.51 -14.69
CA GLU A 26 -13.56 -16.38 -14.17
C GLU A 26 -12.22 -15.62 -14.05
N TYR A 27 -12.02 -14.61 -14.91
CA TYR A 27 -10.96 -13.61 -14.78
C TYR A 27 -11.09 -12.79 -13.48
N CYS A 28 -12.20 -12.08 -13.26
CA CYS A 28 -12.37 -11.26 -12.06
C CYS A 28 -12.34 -12.06 -10.76
N LYS A 29 -12.89 -13.29 -10.73
CA LYS A 29 -12.71 -14.24 -9.62
C LYS A 29 -11.22 -14.50 -9.39
N ARG A 30 -10.50 -14.95 -10.42
CA ARG A 30 -9.07 -15.32 -10.34
C ARG A 30 -8.19 -14.16 -9.85
N VAL A 31 -8.29 -12.97 -10.43
CA VAL A 31 -7.42 -11.83 -10.05
C VAL A 31 -7.78 -11.19 -8.71
N SER A 32 -8.98 -11.46 -8.18
CA SER A 32 -9.45 -10.96 -6.87
C SER A 32 -9.14 -11.88 -5.69
N ASN A 33 -8.65 -13.10 -5.93
CA ASN A 33 -8.19 -14.01 -4.89
C ASN A 33 -6.73 -13.70 -4.53
N LYS A 34 -6.42 -13.68 -3.22
CA LYS A 34 -5.04 -13.50 -2.74
C LYS A 34 -4.18 -14.69 -3.19
N PRO A 35 -3.00 -14.47 -3.81
CA PRO A 35 -2.08 -15.55 -4.18
C PRO A 35 -1.64 -16.36 -2.96
N GLU A 36 -1.67 -17.69 -3.06
CA GLU A 36 -1.15 -18.58 -2.04
C GLU A 36 0.38 -18.47 -1.89
N ALA A 37 0.89 -18.80 -0.71
CA ALA A 37 2.33 -18.90 -0.47
C ALA A 37 2.89 -20.13 -1.22
N LYS A 38 3.87 -19.91 -2.09
CA LYS A 38 4.55 -20.96 -2.84
C LYS A 38 5.33 -21.85 -1.87
N SER A 39 5.19 -23.17 -2.01
CA SER A 39 5.92 -24.14 -1.17
C SER A 39 7.43 -23.85 -1.16
N GLY A 40 8.02 -23.77 0.03
CA GLY A 40 9.43 -23.39 0.24
C GLY A 40 9.69 -21.88 0.33
N TYR A 41 8.65 -21.02 0.29
CA TYR A 41 8.77 -19.57 0.50
C TYR A 41 7.99 -19.14 1.74
N GLU A 42 8.63 -18.31 2.57
CA GLU A 42 7.95 -17.57 3.62
C GLU A 42 7.17 -16.39 3.02
N GLY A 43 5.89 -16.28 3.39
CA GLY A 43 4.97 -15.27 2.86
C GLY A 43 5.05 -13.98 3.69
N VAL A 44 5.33 -12.85 3.04
CA VAL A 44 5.28 -11.52 3.66
C VAL A 44 4.29 -10.65 2.90
N THR A 45 3.19 -10.30 3.56
CA THR A 45 2.12 -9.48 3.01
C THR A 45 2.37 -8.01 3.33
N ILE A 46 2.35 -7.15 2.31
CA ILE A 46 2.53 -5.70 2.46
C ILE A 46 1.32 -4.97 1.86
N ASP A 47 0.71 -4.05 2.63
CA ASP A 47 -0.34 -3.16 2.12
C ASP A 47 0.27 -2.13 1.16
N ALA A 48 -0.17 -2.16 -0.10
CA ALA A 48 0.28 -1.28 -1.17
C ALA A 48 -0.06 0.21 -0.94
N ASN A 49 -0.95 0.54 -0.01
CA ASN A 49 -1.40 1.91 0.28
C ASN A 49 -0.83 2.53 1.57
N SER A 50 -0.22 1.75 2.46
CA SER A 50 0.50 2.29 3.63
C SER A 50 1.96 1.84 3.74
N GLY A 51 2.41 0.90 2.91
CA GLY A 51 3.77 0.37 2.97
C GLY A 51 4.08 -0.32 4.31
N ARG A 52 3.08 -0.99 4.89
CA ARG A 52 3.19 -1.73 6.15
C ARG A 52 3.08 -3.22 5.91
N VAL A 53 3.86 -4.01 6.63
CA VAL A 53 3.62 -5.45 6.73
C VAL A 53 2.30 -5.68 7.46
N VAL A 54 1.39 -6.41 6.83
CA VAL A 54 0.07 -6.77 7.38
C VAL A 54 0.11 -8.17 8.00
N ASP A 55 0.90 -9.06 7.40
CA ASP A 55 1.03 -10.47 7.77
C ASP A 55 2.41 -11.00 7.31
N GLY A 56 2.91 -12.03 7.99
CA GLY A 56 4.25 -12.59 7.79
C GLY A 56 5.36 -11.95 8.65
N PRO A 57 6.55 -12.59 8.72
CA PRO A 57 7.65 -12.15 9.56
C PRO A 57 8.46 -10.98 8.97
N THR A 58 8.98 -10.10 9.83
CA THR A 58 9.94 -9.04 9.45
C THR A 58 11.41 -9.46 9.57
N ARG A 59 11.67 -10.59 10.24
CA ARG A 59 12.98 -11.19 10.45
C ARG A 59 12.90 -12.66 10.07
N LEU A 60 13.76 -13.08 9.15
CA LEU A 60 13.76 -14.40 8.53
C LEU A 60 15.10 -15.11 8.78
N SER A 61 15.12 -16.42 8.66
CA SER A 61 16.31 -17.24 8.85
C SER A 61 17.29 -17.07 7.69
N GLU A 62 18.52 -17.52 7.91
CA GLU A 62 19.50 -17.66 6.85
C GLU A 62 19.12 -18.87 6.00
N GLY A 63 19.11 -18.72 4.68
CA GLY A 63 18.61 -19.75 3.75
C GLY A 63 17.12 -19.67 3.40
N ASP A 64 16.32 -18.82 4.07
CA ASP A 64 14.89 -18.66 3.75
C ASP A 64 14.68 -17.96 2.40
N GLN A 65 13.71 -18.44 1.61
CA GLN A 65 13.23 -17.77 0.39
C GLN A 65 11.94 -17.00 0.70
N VAL A 66 11.74 -15.83 0.09
CA VAL A 66 10.66 -14.91 0.50
C VAL A 66 9.74 -14.57 -0.66
N GLN A 67 8.44 -14.68 -0.42
CA GLN A 67 7.38 -14.24 -1.33
C GLN A 67 6.72 -13.00 -0.76
N PHE A 68 6.98 -11.84 -1.37
CA PHE A 68 6.23 -10.62 -1.11
C PHE A 68 4.90 -10.67 -1.84
N VAL A 69 3.81 -10.42 -1.11
CA VAL A 69 2.46 -10.23 -1.65
C VAL A 69 2.02 -8.81 -1.36
N PHE A 70 1.95 -7.98 -2.39
CA PHE A 70 1.44 -6.61 -2.30
C PHE A 70 -0.07 -6.63 -2.45
N GLU A 71 -0.81 -6.39 -1.37
CA GLU A 71 -2.28 -6.41 -1.34
C GLU A 71 -2.88 -5.01 -1.22
N GLY A 72 -4.21 -4.92 -1.39
CA GLY A 72 -4.96 -3.67 -1.25
C GLY A 72 -4.87 -2.72 -2.46
N LYS A 73 -4.18 -3.11 -3.55
CA LYS A 73 -4.05 -2.32 -4.79
C LYS A 73 -5.42 -1.85 -5.30
N ASN A 74 -5.56 -0.56 -5.61
CA ASN A 74 -6.64 -0.02 -6.42
C ASN A 74 -6.13 0.34 -7.84
N PRO A 75 -6.13 -0.61 -8.79
CA PRO A 75 -5.63 -0.40 -10.15
C PRO A 75 -6.58 0.44 -11.04
N PHE A 76 -7.66 0.97 -10.48
CA PHE A 76 -8.59 1.91 -11.12
C PHE A 76 -8.46 3.34 -10.55
N LYS A 77 -7.43 3.58 -9.73
CA LYS A 77 -7.02 4.90 -9.24
C LYS A 77 -5.50 5.08 -9.28
N TYR A 78 -4.74 4.02 -9.01
CA TYR A 78 -3.30 4.08 -8.89
C TYR A 78 -2.58 3.08 -9.80
N ASP A 79 -1.55 3.56 -10.48
CA ASP A 79 -0.47 2.74 -11.01
C ASP A 79 0.54 2.51 -9.88
N TYR A 80 0.96 1.26 -9.68
CA TYR A 80 1.83 0.86 -8.58
C TYR A 80 3.16 0.32 -9.11
N ARG A 81 4.26 0.72 -8.46
CA ARG A 81 5.60 0.19 -8.72
C ARG A 81 6.24 -0.22 -7.40
N PHE A 82 6.66 -1.48 -7.30
CA PHE A 82 7.32 -2.02 -6.11
C PHE A 82 8.78 -2.32 -6.44
N ALA A 83 9.71 -1.61 -5.80
CA ALA A 83 11.15 -1.86 -5.94
C ALA A 83 11.63 -2.69 -4.75
N VAL A 84 11.86 -3.98 -4.99
CA VAL A 84 12.46 -4.89 -4.01
C VAL A 84 13.97 -4.91 -4.24
N THR A 85 14.72 -4.32 -3.32
CA THR A 85 16.19 -4.27 -3.36
C THR A 85 16.78 -5.12 -2.24
N SER A 86 17.90 -5.80 -2.50
CA SER A 86 18.65 -6.60 -1.51
C SER A 86 20.06 -6.04 -1.37
N GLN A 87 20.49 -5.78 -0.14
CA GLN A 87 21.83 -5.29 0.20
C GLN A 87 22.39 -6.04 1.42
N PRO A 88 23.69 -6.40 1.45
CA PRO A 88 24.28 -7.04 2.62
C PRO A 88 24.20 -6.14 3.86
N LEU A 89 23.70 -6.67 4.98
CA LEU A 89 23.40 -5.89 6.20
C LEU A 89 24.64 -5.20 6.80
N GLY A 90 25.83 -5.77 6.60
CA GLY A 90 27.08 -5.21 7.13
C GLY A 90 27.43 -3.82 6.60
N ALA A 91 27.09 -3.51 5.35
CA ALA A 91 27.30 -2.17 4.78
C ALA A 91 26.30 -1.15 5.35
N ALA A 92 25.03 -1.55 5.46
CA ALA A 92 23.95 -0.69 5.97
C ALA A 92 24.14 -0.33 7.46
N LEU A 93 24.59 -1.28 8.30
CA LEU A 93 24.87 -1.03 9.71
C LEU A 93 26.05 -0.06 9.92
N ALA A 94 27.11 -0.16 9.11
CA ALA A 94 28.23 0.77 9.15
C ALA A 94 27.81 2.19 8.74
N LEU A 95 26.95 2.33 7.73
CA LEU A 95 26.40 3.63 7.31
C LEU A 95 25.42 4.21 8.33
N ASN A 96 24.63 3.38 9.02
CA ASN A 96 23.71 3.83 10.08
C ASN A 96 24.48 4.31 11.34
N PHE A 97 25.63 3.71 11.66
CA PHE A 97 26.55 4.24 12.67
C PHE A 97 27.04 5.66 12.30
N LEU A 98 27.46 5.88 11.06
CA LEU A 98 27.85 7.21 10.56
C LEU A 98 26.68 8.20 10.51
N GLY A 99 25.46 7.71 10.26
CA GLY A 99 24.22 8.51 10.25
C GLY A 99 23.75 8.99 11.62
N ARG A 100 24.31 8.49 12.73
CA ARG A 100 24.01 8.98 14.10
C ARG A 100 24.87 10.19 14.52
N ILE A 101 25.65 10.76 13.60
CA ILE A 101 26.26 12.10 13.75
C ILE A 101 25.13 13.15 13.65
N PRO A 102 24.96 14.07 14.62
CA PRO A 102 23.79 14.96 14.67
C PRO A 102 23.77 15.98 13.52
N GLY A 103 22.66 16.08 12.76
CA GLY A 103 22.54 17.11 11.72
C GLY A 103 21.26 17.21 10.86
N LEU A 104 20.39 16.20 10.73
CA LEU A 104 19.23 16.24 9.80
C LEU A 104 17.90 15.82 10.44
N ASN A 105 16.80 16.55 10.16
CA ASN A 105 15.41 16.17 10.48
C ASN A 105 14.35 17.07 9.78
N LEU A 106 13.23 16.55 9.27
CA LEU A 106 12.10 17.31 8.66
C LEU A 106 10.73 16.55 8.77
N GLY A 107 9.59 17.28 8.84
CA GLY A 107 8.19 16.77 8.89
C GLY A 107 7.35 17.09 7.63
N THR A 108 6.00 17.14 7.57
CA THR A 108 4.92 17.12 8.62
C THR A 108 3.59 16.39 8.22
N LEU A 109 2.38 17.02 8.16
CA LEU A 109 1.06 16.40 8.53
C LEU A 109 -0.16 16.47 7.52
N LYS A 110 -1.28 15.79 7.91
CA LYS A 110 -2.65 15.56 7.32
C LYS A 110 -3.63 16.80 7.32
N PRO A 111 -4.89 16.86 6.73
CA PRO A 111 -6.08 15.93 6.86
C PRO A 111 -7.14 15.84 5.68
N THR A 112 -8.44 15.54 5.94
CA THR A 112 -9.48 14.95 5.00
C THR A 112 -10.99 15.47 5.12
N PRO A 113 -12.10 14.65 4.99
CA PRO A 113 -13.15 14.49 3.91
C PRO A 113 -14.61 14.93 4.34
N PRO A 114 -15.83 14.41 3.94
CA PRO A 114 -16.40 13.48 2.90
C PRO A 114 -17.63 14.12 2.10
N PRO A 115 -18.90 13.61 1.88
CA PRO A 115 -19.59 12.28 1.66
C PRO A 115 -20.76 12.18 0.57
N GLY A 116 -21.32 10.97 0.28
CA GLY A 116 -22.71 10.71 -0.27
C GLY A 116 -22.89 10.38 -1.79
N LEU A 117 -24.03 10.01 -2.44
CA LEU A 117 -25.37 9.30 -2.25
C LEU A 117 -26.01 9.09 -3.69
N LEU A 118 -27.08 8.34 -4.11
CA LEU A 118 -28.14 7.41 -3.59
C LEU A 118 -28.67 6.44 -4.74
N ALA A 119 -29.91 5.85 -4.73
CA ALA A 119 -30.47 4.83 -5.70
C ALA A 119 -32.06 4.75 -5.74
N ALA A 120 -32.85 3.87 -6.45
CA ALA A 120 -32.61 2.59 -7.18
C ALA A 120 -33.56 2.05 -8.36
N PRO A 121 -34.91 1.80 -8.26
CA PRO A 121 -35.62 0.70 -9.02
C PRO A 121 -36.92 1.07 -9.83
N GLY A 122 -37.68 0.22 -10.59
CA GLY A 122 -37.63 -1.19 -11.09
C GLY A 122 -39.04 -1.85 -11.39
N ALA A 123 -39.27 -2.69 -12.45
CA ALA A 123 -40.61 -3.27 -12.85
C ALA A 123 -40.65 -4.67 -13.59
N ARG A 124 -41.84 -5.20 -14.00
CA ARG A 124 -42.14 -6.60 -14.50
C ARG A 124 -43.21 -6.71 -15.64
N ALA A 125 -43.38 -7.90 -16.28
CA ALA A 125 -44.26 -8.18 -17.46
C ALA A 125 -45.40 -9.25 -17.27
N ALA A 126 -46.27 -9.44 -18.30
CA ALA A 126 -47.51 -10.27 -18.27
C ALA A 126 -47.88 -11.00 -19.62
N ALA A 127 -49.12 -11.54 -19.77
CA ALA A 127 -49.47 -12.64 -20.72
C ALA A 127 -50.46 -12.34 -21.90
N VAL A 128 -50.79 -13.38 -22.69
CA VAL A 128 -51.30 -13.40 -24.10
C VAL A 128 -52.86 -13.52 -24.26
N PRO A 129 -53.49 -13.05 -25.38
CA PRO A 129 -54.95 -13.17 -25.68
C PRO A 129 -55.35 -14.32 -26.64
N GLN A 130 -56.63 -14.39 -27.07
CA GLN A 130 -57.18 -15.42 -27.99
C GLN A 130 -57.84 -14.79 -29.24
N CYS A 131 -57.64 -15.41 -30.42
CA CYS A 131 -58.32 -15.04 -31.69
C CYS A 131 -58.77 -16.29 -32.47
N THR A 132 -59.74 -16.13 -33.39
CA THR A 132 -60.58 -17.23 -33.90
C THR A 132 -60.25 -17.78 -35.28
N SER A 133 -59.83 -16.96 -36.25
CA SER A 133 -59.40 -17.46 -37.58
C SER A 133 -57.88 -17.57 -37.68
N SER A 134 -57.37 -18.38 -38.62
CA SER A 134 -55.92 -18.58 -38.81
C SER A 134 -55.18 -17.33 -39.31
N GLY A 135 -55.83 -16.50 -40.13
CA GLY A 135 -55.29 -15.20 -40.57
C GLY A 135 -55.16 -14.22 -39.40
N GLU A 136 -56.21 -14.09 -38.58
CA GLU A 136 -56.20 -13.27 -37.37
C GLU A 136 -55.21 -13.77 -36.31
N GLN A 137 -55.11 -15.08 -36.11
CA GLN A 137 -54.12 -15.68 -35.21
C GLN A 137 -52.69 -15.38 -35.68
N LYS A 138 -52.41 -15.44 -36.99
CA LYS A 138 -51.12 -15.03 -37.54
C LYS A 138 -50.87 -13.54 -37.32
N TRP A 139 -51.82 -12.67 -37.67
CA TRP A 139 -51.68 -11.22 -37.50
C TRP A 139 -51.47 -10.82 -36.02
N ALA A 140 -52.23 -11.43 -35.10
CA ALA A 140 -52.07 -11.21 -33.66
C ALA A 140 -50.72 -11.73 -33.14
N GLN A 141 -50.25 -12.88 -33.63
CA GLN A 141 -48.94 -13.41 -33.28
C GLN A 141 -47.80 -12.53 -33.83
N ASP A 142 -47.90 -12.07 -35.08
CA ASP A 142 -46.94 -11.14 -35.70
C ASP A 142 -46.92 -9.80 -34.95
N ALA A 143 -48.07 -9.29 -34.52
CA ALA A 143 -48.18 -8.09 -33.68
C ALA A 143 -47.50 -8.27 -32.32
N LEU A 144 -47.78 -9.37 -31.61
CA LEU A 144 -47.18 -9.68 -30.31
C LEU A 144 -45.67 -9.92 -30.41
N THR A 145 -45.20 -10.58 -31.47
CA THR A 145 -43.77 -10.79 -31.73
C THR A 145 -43.05 -9.46 -32.02
N LYS A 146 -43.69 -8.52 -32.74
CA LYS A 146 -43.16 -7.17 -32.94
C LYS A 146 -43.12 -6.36 -31.64
N ILE A 147 -44.16 -6.43 -30.82
CA ILE A 147 -44.21 -5.75 -29.52
C ILE A 147 -43.12 -6.31 -28.58
N ALA A 148 -42.97 -7.63 -28.47
CA ALA A 148 -41.92 -8.24 -27.66
C ALA A 148 -40.50 -7.89 -28.15
N ALA A 149 -40.31 -7.71 -29.46
CA ALA A 149 -39.05 -7.21 -30.01
C ALA A 149 -38.80 -5.74 -29.61
N ALA A 150 -39.81 -4.88 -29.69
CA ALA A 150 -39.75 -3.49 -29.23
C ALA A 150 -39.57 -3.35 -27.71
N GLU A 151 -40.17 -4.23 -26.90
CA GLU A 151 -39.95 -4.28 -25.44
C GLU A 151 -38.50 -4.70 -25.10
N LYS A 152 -37.92 -5.63 -25.87
CA LYS A 152 -36.50 -5.99 -25.73
C LYS A 152 -35.57 -4.84 -26.15
N GLN A 153 -35.86 -4.19 -27.27
CA GLN A 153 -35.12 -3.03 -27.78
C GLN A 153 -35.24 -1.83 -26.83
N SER A 154 -36.42 -1.60 -26.26
CA SER A 154 -36.68 -0.64 -25.18
C SER A 154 -35.77 -0.91 -23.98
N LEU A 155 -35.70 -2.16 -23.51
CA LEU A 155 -34.83 -2.54 -22.41
C LEU A 155 -33.33 -2.35 -22.73
N GLU A 156 -32.90 -2.67 -23.95
CA GLU A 156 -31.51 -2.47 -24.41
C GLU A 156 -31.15 -0.98 -24.51
N VAL A 157 -32.06 -0.15 -25.03
CA VAL A 157 -31.92 1.32 -25.08
C VAL A 157 -31.89 1.90 -23.66
N ALA A 158 -32.83 1.52 -22.79
CA ALA A 158 -32.89 1.97 -21.40
C ALA A 158 -31.60 1.61 -20.63
N GLN A 159 -31.11 0.38 -20.79
CA GLN A 159 -29.82 -0.03 -20.23
C GLN A 159 -28.69 0.85 -20.76
N SER A 160 -28.65 1.13 -22.07
CA SER A 160 -27.59 1.93 -22.71
C SER A 160 -27.52 3.37 -22.17
N LEU A 161 -28.65 3.97 -21.80
CA LEU A 161 -28.72 5.33 -21.28
C LEU A 161 -28.08 5.47 -19.88
N HIS A 162 -27.96 4.40 -19.11
CA HIS A 162 -27.31 4.40 -17.80
C HIS A 162 -25.77 4.35 -17.85
N TYR A 163 -25.13 4.57 -19.01
CA TYR A 163 -23.66 4.56 -19.12
C TYR A 163 -23.02 5.58 -18.18
N VAL A 164 -23.52 6.83 -18.20
CA VAL A 164 -22.99 7.93 -17.39
C VAL A 164 -23.22 7.67 -15.89
N ASP A 165 -24.39 7.13 -15.52
CA ASP A 165 -24.69 6.73 -14.14
C ASP A 165 -23.74 5.63 -13.64
N GLU A 166 -23.53 4.56 -14.42
CA GLU A 166 -22.66 3.44 -14.05
C GLU A 166 -21.19 3.87 -14.03
N ALA A 167 -20.75 4.72 -14.97
CA ALA A 167 -19.40 5.27 -14.98
C ALA A 167 -19.12 6.15 -13.75
N HIS A 168 -20.06 7.02 -13.35
CA HIS A 168 -19.95 7.78 -12.11
C HIS A 168 -19.98 6.88 -10.87
N ALA A 169 -20.89 5.90 -10.80
CA ALA A 169 -20.98 4.97 -9.68
C ALA A 169 -19.73 4.08 -9.55
N PHE A 170 -19.10 3.71 -10.67
CA PHE A 170 -17.82 3.01 -10.72
C PHE A 170 -16.69 3.91 -10.21
N LEU A 171 -16.57 5.15 -10.72
CA LEU A 171 -15.57 6.11 -10.28
C LEU A 171 -15.66 6.40 -8.77
N GLN A 172 -16.88 6.46 -8.22
CA GLN A 172 -17.13 6.59 -6.77
C GLN A 172 -16.73 5.33 -5.99
N GLU A 173 -17.11 4.13 -6.43
CA GLU A 173 -16.74 2.87 -5.76
C GLU A 173 -15.21 2.61 -5.81
N THR A 174 -14.52 3.21 -6.78
CA THR A 174 -13.06 3.15 -6.96
C THR A 174 -12.32 4.42 -6.50
N GLU A 175 -12.99 5.35 -5.83
CA GLU A 175 -12.32 6.51 -5.21
C GLU A 175 -11.57 6.18 -3.90
N PRO A 176 -12.00 5.23 -3.05
CA PRO A 176 -11.19 4.81 -1.89
C PRO A 176 -9.84 4.22 -2.32
N ASP A 177 -8.77 4.54 -1.58
CA ASP A 177 -7.43 4.03 -1.88
C ASP A 177 -7.35 2.49 -1.87
N THR A 178 -8.07 1.83 -0.96
CA THR A 178 -8.20 0.37 -0.87
C THR A 178 -9.63 -0.06 -1.23
N LEU A 179 -9.78 -1.01 -2.15
CA LEU A 179 -11.07 -1.50 -2.61
C LEU A 179 -11.65 -2.56 -1.66
N SER A 180 -12.89 -2.34 -1.18
CA SER A 180 -13.56 -3.27 -0.26
C SER A 180 -14.17 -4.51 -0.94
N LYS A 181 -14.38 -4.46 -2.28
CA LYS A 181 -14.99 -5.53 -3.08
C LYS A 181 -14.32 -5.66 -4.46
N PRO A 182 -13.04 -6.09 -4.53
CA PRO A 182 -12.26 -6.12 -5.77
C PRO A 182 -12.95 -6.88 -6.92
N ALA A 183 -13.53 -8.05 -6.67
CA ALA A 183 -14.28 -8.82 -7.69
C ALA A 183 -15.40 -7.97 -8.34
N ARG A 184 -16.32 -7.43 -7.53
CA ARG A 184 -17.43 -6.57 -7.97
C ARG A 184 -16.95 -5.37 -8.79
N VAL A 185 -15.86 -4.75 -8.35
CA VAL A 185 -15.25 -3.60 -9.05
C VAL A 185 -14.70 -4.03 -10.42
N CYS A 186 -14.04 -5.19 -10.50
CA CYS A 186 -13.58 -5.78 -11.76
C CYS A 186 -14.76 -6.11 -12.70
N GLU A 187 -15.85 -6.71 -12.20
CA GLU A 187 -17.06 -6.99 -12.99
C GLU A 187 -17.68 -5.71 -13.57
N ARG A 188 -17.75 -4.63 -12.77
CA ARG A 188 -18.26 -3.32 -13.23
C ARG A 188 -17.32 -2.67 -14.25
N ALA A 189 -16.01 -2.83 -14.07
CA ALA A 189 -15.01 -2.39 -15.03
C ALA A 189 -15.15 -3.14 -16.38
N GLU A 190 -15.34 -4.47 -16.35
CA GLU A 190 -15.60 -5.26 -17.56
C GLU A 190 -16.90 -4.84 -18.25
N LYS A 191 -17.98 -4.62 -17.49
CA LYS A 191 -19.26 -4.11 -18.02
C LYS A 191 -19.07 -2.76 -18.74
N LEU A 192 -18.32 -1.83 -18.15
CA LEU A 192 -18.05 -0.52 -18.77
C LEU A 192 -17.17 -0.64 -20.02
N LYS A 193 -16.12 -1.48 -20.00
CA LYS A 193 -15.23 -1.74 -21.15
C LYS A 193 -15.96 -2.41 -22.33
N ALA A 194 -17.00 -3.18 -22.06
CA ALA A 194 -17.84 -3.80 -23.08
C ALA A 194 -18.90 -2.85 -23.69
N TRP A 195 -19.04 -1.63 -23.16
CA TRP A 195 -20.14 -0.73 -23.48
C TRP A 195 -19.80 0.20 -24.66
N THR A 196 -20.42 0.00 -25.81
CA THR A 196 -20.24 0.87 -26.98
C THR A 196 -20.91 2.23 -26.76
N HIS A 197 -20.11 3.31 -26.73
CA HIS A 197 -20.55 4.66 -26.39
C HIS A 197 -19.99 5.75 -27.32
N ALA A 198 -19.72 5.39 -28.59
CA ALA A 198 -19.22 6.33 -29.59
C ALA A 198 -20.25 7.46 -29.88
N PRO A 199 -19.82 8.67 -30.26
CA PRO A 199 -20.74 9.75 -30.63
C PRO A 199 -21.78 9.31 -31.66
N GLY A 200 -23.05 9.67 -31.42
CA GLY A 200 -24.20 9.27 -32.19
C GLY A 200 -24.83 7.91 -31.85
N THR A 201 -24.23 7.04 -31.03
CA THR A 201 -24.83 5.70 -30.76
C THR A 201 -26.15 5.78 -30.01
N PHE A 202 -26.26 6.65 -29.00
CA PHE A 202 -27.46 6.76 -28.16
C PHE A 202 -28.62 7.44 -28.89
N THR A 203 -28.35 8.52 -29.63
CA THR A 203 -29.36 9.21 -30.45
C THR A 203 -29.78 8.39 -31.67
N SER A 204 -28.87 7.65 -32.31
CA SER A 204 -29.24 6.73 -33.40
C SER A 204 -30.09 5.56 -32.89
N ALA A 205 -29.68 4.85 -31.84
CA ALA A 205 -30.45 3.74 -31.26
C ALA A 205 -31.86 4.14 -30.81
N THR A 206 -32.01 5.32 -30.17
CA THR A 206 -33.34 5.85 -29.81
C THR A 206 -34.17 6.25 -31.02
N SER A 207 -33.56 6.85 -32.05
CA SER A 207 -34.28 7.20 -33.28
C SER A 207 -34.77 5.97 -34.07
N VAL A 208 -34.01 4.87 -34.07
CA VAL A 208 -34.42 3.59 -34.65
C VAL A 208 -35.58 3.00 -33.85
N PHE A 209 -35.47 2.94 -32.52
CA PHE A 209 -36.56 2.49 -31.66
C PHE A 209 -37.85 3.32 -31.85
N ALA A 210 -37.75 4.64 -31.99
CA ALA A 210 -38.90 5.50 -32.28
C ALA A 210 -39.52 5.21 -33.68
N GLN A 211 -38.71 4.89 -34.68
CA GLN A 211 -39.19 4.46 -36.00
C GLN A 211 -39.88 3.08 -35.93
N ASP A 212 -39.32 2.13 -35.18
CA ASP A 212 -39.92 0.79 -34.97
C ASP A 212 -41.26 0.88 -34.24
N VAL A 213 -41.36 1.67 -33.17
CA VAL A 213 -42.63 1.94 -32.46
C VAL A 213 -43.65 2.62 -33.38
N GLY A 214 -43.22 3.54 -34.24
CA GLY A 214 -44.05 4.13 -35.29
C GLY A 214 -44.56 3.10 -36.31
N ALA A 215 -43.70 2.21 -36.78
CA ALA A 215 -44.04 1.15 -37.73
C ALA A 215 -45.00 0.10 -37.13
N ILE A 216 -44.84 -0.23 -35.84
CA ILE A 216 -45.77 -1.11 -35.11
C ILE A 216 -47.13 -0.43 -34.93
N THR A 217 -47.15 0.87 -34.62
CA THR A 217 -48.40 1.65 -34.55
C THR A 217 -49.14 1.63 -35.89
N ALA A 218 -48.44 1.83 -37.01
CA ALA A 218 -49.01 1.75 -38.35
C ALA A 218 -49.50 0.33 -38.73
N PHE A 219 -48.84 -0.72 -38.23
CA PHE A 219 -49.26 -2.12 -38.43
C PHE A 219 -50.55 -2.45 -37.66
N LEU A 220 -50.68 -1.94 -36.43
CA LEU A 220 -51.85 -2.17 -35.56
C LEU A 220 -53.11 -1.40 -36.02
N LEU A 221 -52.94 -0.29 -36.75
CA LEU A 221 -54.04 0.51 -37.31
C LEU A 221 -54.67 -0.11 -38.59
N ARG A 222 -54.15 -1.24 -39.08
CA ARG A 222 -54.72 -1.93 -40.25
C ARG A 222 -56.10 -2.51 -39.93
N THR A 223 -57.04 -2.36 -40.87
CA THR A 223 -58.38 -2.96 -40.80
C THR A 223 -58.48 -4.34 -41.45
N THR A 224 -57.47 -4.72 -42.24
CA THR A 224 -57.36 -6.00 -42.94
C THR A 224 -56.02 -6.70 -42.65
N ASP A 225 -55.99 -8.02 -42.82
CA ASP A 225 -54.74 -8.78 -42.83
C ASP A 225 -53.93 -8.58 -44.13
N ASP A 226 -52.79 -9.28 -44.25
CA ASP A 226 -51.93 -9.24 -45.45
C ASP A 226 -52.57 -9.86 -46.72
N GLN A 227 -53.76 -10.48 -46.62
CA GLN A 227 -54.55 -10.99 -47.74
C GLN A 227 -55.78 -10.10 -48.06
N GLY A 228 -55.96 -8.99 -47.34
CA GLY A 228 -57.09 -8.08 -47.53
C GLY A 228 -58.37 -8.53 -46.81
N VAL A 229 -58.30 -9.54 -45.94
CA VAL A 229 -59.47 -10.02 -45.16
C VAL A 229 -59.70 -9.09 -43.98
N THR A 230 -60.92 -8.56 -43.86
CA THR A 230 -61.32 -7.67 -42.75
C THR A 230 -61.22 -8.37 -41.40
N LEU A 231 -60.44 -7.81 -40.48
CA LEU A 231 -60.26 -8.33 -39.12
C LEU A 231 -61.57 -8.23 -38.32
N THR A 232 -61.97 -9.28 -37.59
CA THR A 232 -63.23 -9.28 -36.83
C THR A 232 -63.16 -8.30 -35.65
N THR A 233 -64.32 -7.77 -35.27
CA THR A 233 -64.44 -6.83 -34.14
C THR A 233 -63.96 -7.43 -32.82
N THR A 234 -64.13 -8.74 -32.59
CA THR A 234 -63.81 -9.41 -31.33
C THR A 234 -62.32 -9.66 -31.14
N CYS A 235 -61.64 -10.25 -32.14
CA CYS A 235 -60.17 -10.39 -32.10
C CYS A 235 -59.52 -9.00 -32.03
N ARG A 236 -60.08 -8.03 -32.76
CA ARG A 236 -59.60 -6.65 -32.71
C ARG A 236 -59.79 -6.01 -31.33
N SER A 237 -60.93 -6.14 -30.63
CA SER A 237 -61.12 -5.49 -29.32
C SER A 237 -60.21 -6.04 -28.21
N ASP A 238 -59.99 -7.35 -28.19
CA ASP A 238 -59.12 -8.00 -27.21
C ASP A 238 -57.64 -7.68 -27.44
N LEU A 239 -57.23 -7.54 -28.70
CA LEU A 239 -55.89 -7.08 -29.04
C LEU A 239 -55.75 -5.56 -28.77
N ASP A 240 -56.65 -4.75 -29.30
CA ASP A 240 -56.68 -3.27 -29.24
C ASP A 240 -56.58 -2.74 -27.80
N THR A 241 -57.24 -3.39 -26.83
CA THR A 241 -57.12 -2.99 -25.41
C THR A 241 -55.68 -3.17 -24.89
N ARG A 242 -55.03 -4.30 -25.22
CA ARG A 242 -53.66 -4.61 -24.76
C ARG A 242 -52.61 -3.85 -25.56
N THR A 243 -52.78 -3.75 -26.87
CA THR A 243 -51.83 -3.08 -27.75
C THR A 243 -51.92 -1.56 -27.63
N LYS A 244 -53.09 -0.96 -27.39
CA LYS A 244 -53.14 0.45 -26.98
C LYS A 244 -52.38 0.70 -25.69
N GLN A 245 -52.52 -0.17 -24.68
CA GLN A 245 -51.78 -0.01 -23.43
C GLN A 245 -50.26 -0.16 -23.64
N ALA A 246 -49.82 -1.24 -24.30
CA ALA A 246 -48.40 -1.46 -24.61
C ALA A 246 -47.80 -0.37 -25.51
N MET A 247 -48.51 0.07 -26.56
CA MET A 247 -48.04 1.12 -27.46
C MET A 247 -48.09 2.51 -26.83
N THR A 248 -49.01 2.78 -25.89
CA THR A 248 -48.98 4.04 -25.11
C THR A 248 -47.72 4.07 -24.24
N THR A 249 -47.38 2.96 -23.58
CA THR A 249 -46.11 2.80 -22.85
C THR A 249 -44.92 2.96 -23.79
N LEU A 250 -44.79 2.16 -24.85
CA LEU A 250 -43.66 2.21 -25.79
C LEU A 250 -43.50 3.58 -26.48
N THR A 251 -44.58 4.30 -26.76
CA THR A 251 -44.51 5.66 -27.34
C THR A 251 -44.06 6.69 -26.30
N SER A 252 -44.53 6.56 -25.05
CA SER A 252 -44.04 7.37 -23.93
C SER A 252 -42.55 7.10 -23.66
N ASP A 253 -42.16 5.84 -23.61
CA ASP A 253 -40.79 5.39 -23.42
C ASP A 253 -39.89 5.90 -24.56
N ALA A 254 -40.31 5.79 -25.82
CA ALA A 254 -39.56 6.32 -26.96
C ALA A 254 -39.31 7.84 -26.84
N ALA A 255 -40.31 8.62 -26.42
CA ALA A 255 -40.15 10.06 -26.19
C ALA A 255 -39.21 10.37 -25.01
N VAL A 256 -39.34 9.63 -23.91
CA VAL A 256 -38.48 9.75 -22.72
C VAL A 256 -37.03 9.37 -23.06
N TYR A 257 -36.82 8.28 -23.77
CA TYR A 257 -35.49 7.82 -24.18
C TYR A 257 -34.86 8.76 -25.20
N GLN A 258 -35.61 9.31 -26.16
CA GLN A 258 -35.08 10.29 -27.11
C GLN A 258 -34.57 11.55 -26.38
N ALA A 259 -35.31 12.04 -25.37
CA ALA A 259 -34.88 13.16 -24.53
C ALA A 259 -33.67 12.79 -23.64
N ALA A 260 -33.67 11.59 -23.05
CA ALA A 260 -32.56 11.09 -22.26
C ALA A 260 -31.28 10.89 -23.08
N ALA A 261 -31.38 10.39 -24.33
CA ALA A 261 -30.24 10.23 -25.22
C ALA A 261 -29.60 11.57 -25.59
N VAL A 262 -30.39 12.61 -25.84
CA VAL A 262 -29.86 13.97 -26.06
C VAL A 262 -29.13 14.50 -24.83
N ARG A 263 -29.64 14.24 -23.61
CA ARG A 263 -28.96 14.61 -22.36
C ARG A 263 -27.67 13.82 -22.16
N VAL A 264 -27.72 12.49 -22.27
CA VAL A 264 -26.57 11.59 -22.13
C VAL A 264 -25.49 11.94 -23.15
N GLU A 265 -25.86 12.22 -24.40
CA GLU A 265 -24.90 12.62 -25.43
C GLU A 265 -24.29 14.00 -25.17
N ALA A 266 -25.04 14.97 -24.63
CA ALA A 266 -24.48 16.24 -24.17
C ALA A 266 -23.48 16.05 -23.01
N GLU A 267 -23.80 15.20 -22.03
CA GLU A 267 -22.93 14.87 -20.89
C GLU A 267 -21.68 14.06 -21.32
N LEU A 268 -21.80 13.18 -22.32
CA LEU A 268 -20.68 12.47 -22.94
C LEU A 268 -19.76 13.44 -23.70
N GLN A 269 -20.29 14.42 -24.43
CA GLN A 269 -19.48 15.41 -25.14
C GLN A 269 -18.77 16.37 -24.17
N SER A 270 -19.43 16.82 -23.10
CA SER A 270 -18.78 17.66 -22.07
C SER A 270 -17.72 16.90 -21.27
N SER A 271 -17.91 15.59 -21.08
CA SER A 271 -17.01 14.74 -20.27
C SER A 271 -16.01 13.93 -21.12
N LYS A 272 -15.94 14.19 -22.42
CA LYS A 272 -15.25 13.36 -23.43
C LYS A 272 -13.81 12.99 -23.06
N ALA A 273 -13.02 13.94 -22.56
CA ALA A 273 -11.64 13.68 -22.16
C ALA A 273 -11.55 12.70 -20.98
N SER A 274 -12.39 12.88 -19.95
CA SER A 274 -12.49 12.00 -18.78
C SER A 274 -12.95 10.59 -19.15
N ILE A 275 -13.84 10.48 -20.15
CA ILE A 275 -14.31 9.19 -20.68
C ILE A 275 -13.19 8.48 -21.46
N GLN A 276 -12.47 9.20 -22.33
CA GLN A 276 -11.31 8.64 -23.04
C GLN A 276 -10.18 8.21 -22.08
N GLN A 277 -10.00 8.93 -20.97
CA GLN A 277 -9.09 8.55 -19.89
C GLN A 277 -9.57 7.30 -19.13
N LEU A 278 -10.87 7.19 -18.86
CA LEU A 278 -11.48 6.00 -18.26
C LEU A 278 -11.36 4.78 -19.18
N ASP A 279 -11.59 4.92 -20.49
CA ASP A 279 -11.39 3.87 -21.48
C ASP A 279 -9.93 3.42 -21.56
N ALA A 280 -8.97 4.34 -21.54
CA ALA A 280 -7.54 3.99 -21.52
C ALA A 280 -7.14 3.26 -20.22
N LEU A 281 -7.73 3.66 -19.09
CA LEU A 281 -7.57 3.01 -17.79
C LEU A 281 -8.17 1.59 -17.78
N LEU A 282 -9.43 1.43 -18.17
CA LEU A 282 -10.08 0.12 -18.32
C LEU A 282 -9.37 -0.77 -19.35
N GLY A 283 -8.89 -0.16 -20.44
CA GLY A 283 -8.08 -0.78 -21.48
C GLY A 283 -6.81 -1.43 -20.92
N SER A 284 -5.99 -0.64 -20.22
CA SER A 284 -4.69 -1.05 -19.67
C SER A 284 -4.77 -1.90 -18.39
N THR A 285 -5.77 -1.67 -17.53
CA THR A 285 -5.95 -2.44 -16.29
C THR A 285 -6.56 -3.81 -16.55
N LEU A 286 -7.66 -3.92 -17.33
CA LEU A 286 -8.35 -5.20 -17.60
C LEU A 286 -7.65 -6.04 -18.68
N GLY A 287 -6.45 -6.48 -18.31
CA GLY A 287 -5.53 -7.35 -19.04
C GLY A 287 -4.35 -7.81 -18.15
N ARG A 288 -4.19 -7.22 -16.96
CA ARG A 288 -3.19 -7.61 -15.95
C ARG A 288 -3.63 -8.86 -15.18
N GLU A 289 -2.69 -9.77 -14.94
CA GLU A 289 -2.90 -10.90 -14.02
C GLU A 289 -2.71 -10.49 -12.55
N ASP A 290 -1.89 -9.45 -12.30
CA ASP A 290 -1.48 -8.95 -10.99
C ASP A 290 -2.40 -7.83 -10.44
N LEU A 291 -3.67 -7.84 -10.86
CA LEU A 291 -4.55 -6.66 -10.83
C LEU A 291 -4.74 -6.08 -9.41
N PHE A 292 -5.19 -6.91 -8.46
CA PHE A 292 -5.36 -6.53 -7.06
C PHE A 292 -4.21 -6.98 -6.13
N PHE A 293 -3.38 -7.92 -6.62
CA PHE A 293 -2.24 -8.47 -5.89
C PHE A 293 -1.02 -8.57 -6.80
N GLU A 294 0.14 -8.12 -6.33
CA GLU A 294 1.41 -8.37 -7.04
C GLU A 294 2.32 -9.25 -6.20
N THR A 295 3.01 -10.19 -6.84
CA THR A 295 3.99 -11.05 -6.18
C THR A 295 5.41 -10.75 -6.62
N ARG A 296 6.34 -10.67 -5.67
CA ARG A 296 7.78 -10.53 -5.93
C ARG A 296 8.54 -11.52 -5.06
N PHE A 297 9.50 -12.23 -5.66
CA PHE A 297 10.26 -13.27 -4.99
C PHE A 297 11.69 -12.78 -4.73
N VAL A 298 12.20 -13.05 -3.53
CA VAL A 298 13.63 -12.91 -3.21
C VAL A 298 14.17 -14.28 -2.84
N SER A 299 15.17 -14.72 -3.60
CA SER A 299 15.93 -15.93 -3.30
C SER A 299 16.74 -15.77 -2.01
N ALA A 300 16.93 -16.87 -1.30
CA ALA A 300 17.90 -16.99 -0.23
C ALA A 300 19.29 -16.52 -0.68
N ARG A 301 20.09 -16.06 0.29
CA ARG A 301 21.52 -15.76 0.11
C ARG A 301 22.33 -16.37 1.25
N ASP A 302 23.59 -16.67 0.94
CA ASP A 302 24.60 -17.19 1.87
C ASP A 302 25.20 -16.09 2.79
N GLU A 303 24.62 -14.89 2.78
CA GLU A 303 25.02 -13.77 3.63
C GLU A 303 23.78 -13.01 4.18
N PRO A 304 23.82 -12.52 5.43
CA PRO A 304 22.73 -11.75 6.01
C PRO A 304 22.41 -10.48 5.22
N THR A 305 21.17 -10.41 4.74
CA THR A 305 20.74 -9.49 3.68
C THR A 305 19.58 -8.65 4.15
N GLY A 306 19.75 -7.34 4.11
CA GLY A 306 18.68 -6.37 4.27
C GLY A 306 17.88 -6.30 2.98
N VAL A 307 16.61 -6.67 3.04
CA VAL A 307 15.68 -6.48 1.92
C VAL A 307 14.90 -5.20 2.17
N ARG A 308 15.12 -4.21 1.30
CA ARG A 308 14.43 -2.92 1.32
C ARG A 308 13.41 -2.91 0.19
N VAL A 309 12.14 -2.90 0.56
CA VAL A 309 10.98 -2.82 -0.32
C VAL A 309 10.50 -1.38 -0.33
N GLU A 310 10.71 -0.67 -1.43
CA GLU A 310 10.15 0.66 -1.66
C GLU A 310 8.85 0.54 -2.45
N LEU A 311 7.78 1.13 -1.94
CA LEU A 311 6.46 1.12 -2.55
C LEU A 311 6.18 2.50 -3.14
N PHE A 312 5.87 2.55 -4.43
CA PHE A 312 5.55 3.77 -5.15
C PHE A 312 4.16 3.66 -5.79
N ARG A 313 3.42 4.77 -5.83
CA ARG A 313 2.18 4.88 -6.60
C ARG A 313 2.05 6.21 -7.33
N ARG A 314 1.40 6.18 -8.49
CA ARG A 314 1.04 7.35 -9.31
C ARG A 314 -0.47 7.37 -9.51
N ASP A 315 -1.09 8.53 -9.34
CA ASP A 315 -2.53 8.70 -9.56
C ASP A 315 -2.84 8.70 -11.07
N LEU A 316 -3.76 7.84 -11.50
CA LEU A 316 -4.17 7.69 -12.90
C LEU A 316 -5.37 8.57 -13.29
N ARG A 317 -6.02 9.22 -12.31
CA ARG A 317 -7.14 10.15 -12.51
C ARG A 317 -6.63 11.58 -12.73
N THR A 318 -5.53 11.93 -12.08
CA THR A 318 -4.85 13.21 -12.28
C THR A 318 -3.86 13.12 -13.44
N ALA A 319 -4.08 13.90 -14.51
CA ALA A 319 -3.12 14.01 -15.61
C ALA A 319 -1.74 14.46 -15.10
N ASP A 320 -0.67 13.87 -15.67
CA ASP A 320 0.73 14.14 -15.31
C ASP A 320 1.07 14.05 -13.81
N SER A 321 0.31 13.24 -13.06
CA SER A 321 0.55 13.02 -11.63
C SER A 321 1.96 12.46 -11.37
N PRO A 322 2.74 13.06 -10.47
CA PRO A 322 4.05 12.54 -10.12
C PRO A 322 3.92 11.23 -9.33
N GLU A 323 4.85 10.32 -9.55
CA GLU A 323 5.00 9.13 -8.71
C GLU A 323 5.36 9.55 -7.27
N ARG A 324 4.72 8.93 -6.28
CA ARG A 324 4.94 9.20 -4.85
C ARG A 324 5.30 7.92 -4.11
N THR A 325 6.31 7.99 -3.27
CA THR A 325 6.63 6.93 -2.31
C THR A 325 5.49 6.79 -1.30
N VAL A 326 4.89 5.60 -1.22
CA VAL A 326 3.87 5.23 -0.24
C VAL A 326 4.52 4.86 1.10
N GLY A 327 5.62 4.11 1.03
CA GLY A 327 6.36 3.67 2.21
C GLY A 327 7.63 2.90 1.86
N THR A 328 8.33 2.46 2.89
CA THR A 328 9.52 1.60 2.80
C THR A 328 9.40 0.54 3.89
N VAL A 329 9.40 -0.73 3.50
CA VAL A 329 9.57 -1.84 4.44
C VAL A 329 11.03 -2.27 4.40
N ASN A 330 11.68 -2.36 5.56
CA ASN A 330 12.98 -2.98 5.71
C ASN A 330 12.81 -4.33 6.43
N LEU A 331 13.48 -5.35 5.92
CA LEU A 331 13.40 -6.73 6.40
C LEU A 331 14.81 -7.30 6.53
N GLU A 332 15.01 -8.21 7.47
CA GLU A 332 16.31 -8.84 7.72
C GLU A 332 16.24 -10.33 7.39
N LEU A 333 16.97 -10.76 6.35
CA LEU A 333 17.16 -12.17 6.02
C LEU A 333 18.47 -12.66 6.63
N GLY A 334 18.41 -13.71 7.44
CA GLY A 334 19.57 -14.18 8.21
C GLY A 334 19.97 -13.21 9.33
N LYS A 335 20.97 -13.61 10.13
CA LYS A 335 21.43 -12.82 11.27
C LYS A 335 22.72 -12.09 10.93
N SER A 336 22.67 -10.76 10.79
CA SER A 336 23.86 -9.93 10.59
C SER A 336 25.04 -10.39 11.48
N PRO A 337 26.24 -10.61 10.90
CA PRO A 337 27.43 -10.91 11.70
C PRO A 337 27.89 -9.67 12.48
N PHE A 338 27.33 -8.50 12.18
CA PHE A 338 27.60 -7.25 12.87
C PHE A 338 26.42 -6.79 13.72
N SER A 339 26.68 -6.30 14.94
CA SER A 339 25.67 -5.62 15.75
C SER A 339 26.23 -4.37 16.45
N LEU A 340 25.40 -3.33 16.55
CA LEU A 340 25.71 -2.13 17.31
C LEU A 340 25.08 -2.23 18.70
N THR A 341 25.83 -1.93 19.75
CA THR A 341 25.38 -2.00 21.14
C THR A 341 25.75 -0.75 21.91
N ALA A 342 25.01 -0.44 22.99
CA ALA A 342 25.33 0.65 23.91
C ALA A 342 25.19 0.19 25.37
N GLY A 343 26.01 0.75 26.25
CA GLY A 343 26.09 0.29 27.63
C GLY A 343 27.11 1.04 28.48
N ILE A 344 27.68 0.34 29.47
CA ILE A 344 28.57 0.91 30.49
C ILE A 344 29.85 0.06 30.55
N VAL A 345 31.00 0.74 30.66
CA VAL A 345 32.31 0.12 30.90
C VAL A 345 32.89 0.55 32.25
N LEU A 346 33.68 -0.34 32.82
CA LEU A 346 34.66 -0.11 33.86
C LEU A 346 36.03 -0.03 33.16
N SER A 347 36.68 1.13 33.24
CA SER A 347 37.97 1.40 32.62
C SER A 347 39.07 1.56 33.66
N SER A 348 40.25 1.00 33.41
CA SER A 348 41.48 1.29 34.18
C SER A 348 42.17 2.61 33.78
N ILE A 349 41.59 3.35 32.83
CA ILE A 349 41.98 4.75 32.56
C ILE A 349 41.31 5.64 33.62
N GLU A 350 41.94 5.68 34.79
CA GLU A 350 41.71 6.61 35.90
C GLU A 350 41.18 7.99 35.48
N SER A 351 40.01 8.38 36.00
CA SER A 351 39.63 9.79 36.09
C SER A 351 40.62 10.51 37.01
N ARG A 352 41.08 11.68 36.57
CA ARG A 352 41.81 12.65 37.40
C ARG A 352 41.47 14.04 36.92
N ARG A 353 40.93 14.84 37.83
CA ARG A 353 40.67 16.27 37.66
C ARG A 353 41.72 17.07 38.41
N ILE A 354 42.53 17.84 37.69
CA ILE A 354 43.65 18.62 38.27
C ILE A 354 43.10 19.87 38.95
N ILE A 355 43.47 20.10 40.22
CA ILE A 355 43.04 21.27 41.00
C ILE A 355 44.19 21.85 41.82
N ARG A 356 44.09 23.14 42.16
CA ARG A 356 44.93 23.81 43.17
C ARG A 356 44.37 23.43 44.56
N GLN A 357 45.11 22.66 45.36
CA GLN A 357 44.71 22.23 46.70
C GLN A 357 45.44 23.05 47.78
N SER A 358 44.69 23.55 48.77
CA SER A 358 45.27 24.23 49.94
C SER A 358 45.99 23.24 50.85
N ALA A 359 47.30 23.43 51.03
CA ALA A 359 48.16 22.54 51.80
C ALA A 359 49.20 23.32 52.61
N ARG A 360 49.80 22.69 53.62
CA ARG A 360 50.93 23.30 54.34
C ARG A 360 52.14 23.41 53.41
N VAL A 361 52.69 24.60 53.31
CA VAL A 361 53.96 24.90 52.64
C VAL A 361 54.82 25.66 53.65
N PRO A 362 55.54 24.95 54.54
CA PRO A 362 56.33 25.59 55.57
C PRO A 362 57.51 26.33 54.95
N THR A 363 57.64 27.62 55.26
CA THR A 363 58.81 28.44 54.92
C THR A 363 59.69 28.61 56.17
N GLU A 364 60.96 28.98 55.99
CA GLU A 364 61.89 29.23 57.12
C GLU A 364 61.36 30.31 58.09
N ALA A 365 60.56 31.26 57.57
CA ALA A 365 59.91 32.31 58.36
C ALA A 365 58.57 31.87 59.00
N ASN A 366 57.90 30.85 58.47
CA ASN A 366 56.60 30.39 58.99
C ASN A 366 56.34 28.88 58.72
N PRO A 367 56.52 27.99 59.71
CA PRO A 367 56.27 26.56 59.57
C PRO A 367 54.77 26.18 59.50
N ASN A 368 53.86 27.13 59.68
CA ASN A 368 52.40 26.94 59.58
C ASN A 368 51.80 27.62 58.34
N GLN A 369 52.62 28.14 57.42
CA GLN A 369 52.13 28.76 56.19
C GLN A 369 51.32 27.76 55.33
N VAL A 370 50.18 28.23 54.83
CA VAL A 370 49.32 27.51 53.88
C VAL A 370 49.55 28.10 52.50
N GLY A 371 49.88 27.24 51.54
CA GLY A 371 50.03 27.56 50.13
C GLY A 371 49.13 26.67 49.28
N LEU A 372 49.21 26.84 47.96
CA LEU A 372 48.54 25.97 47.00
C LEU A 372 49.53 24.91 46.50
N ARG A 373 49.12 23.66 46.42
CA ARG A 373 49.85 22.57 45.75
C ARG A 373 49.02 22.01 44.61
N PHE A 374 49.66 21.41 43.62
CA PHE A 374 48.94 20.61 42.61
C PHE A 374 48.41 19.32 43.24
N GLY A 375 47.13 19.02 43.03
CA GLY A 375 46.52 17.77 43.46
C GLY A 375 45.33 17.39 42.58
N TYR A 376 44.65 16.30 42.97
CA TYR A 376 43.52 15.77 42.21
C TYR A 376 42.23 15.74 43.03
N ASP A 377 41.14 16.18 42.40
CA ASP A 377 39.78 16.20 42.96
C ASP A 377 39.15 14.79 42.95
N GLU A 378 39.48 14.01 41.91
CA GLU A 378 39.16 12.59 41.76
C GLU A 378 40.45 11.80 41.53
N SER A 379 40.56 10.61 42.14
CA SER A 379 41.74 9.74 42.03
C SER A 379 41.37 8.25 41.96
N SER A 380 40.22 7.91 41.35
CA SER A 380 39.79 6.52 41.20
C SER A 380 40.68 5.75 40.21
N SER A 381 41.10 4.54 40.58
CA SER A 381 41.77 3.59 39.69
C SER A 381 40.83 2.94 38.67
N VAL A 382 39.51 3.06 38.86
CA VAL A 382 38.47 2.54 37.96
C VAL A 382 37.47 3.65 37.63
N THR A 383 37.32 3.93 36.33
CA THR A 383 36.38 4.92 35.80
C THR A 383 35.16 4.21 35.24
N VAL A 384 33.96 4.59 35.68
CA VAL A 384 32.70 4.12 35.09
C VAL A 384 32.30 5.09 33.98
N ALA A 385 32.07 4.59 32.76
CA ALA A 385 31.79 5.42 31.60
C ALA A 385 30.74 4.78 30.66
N PRO A 386 29.82 5.56 30.06
CA PRO A 386 29.00 5.07 28.94
C PRO A 386 29.85 4.74 27.72
N ALA A 387 29.40 3.77 26.92
CA ALA A 387 30.10 3.31 25.73
C ALA A 387 29.15 2.83 24.63
N ILE A 388 29.62 2.90 23.38
CA ILE A 388 28.97 2.34 22.18
C ILE A 388 29.97 1.41 21.51
N PHE A 389 29.55 0.19 21.17
CA PHE A 389 30.38 -0.80 20.50
C PHE A 389 29.77 -1.25 19.17
N PHE A 390 30.63 -1.41 18.17
CA PHE A 390 30.42 -2.21 16.98
C PHE A 390 31.02 -3.59 17.21
N ASN A 391 30.21 -4.63 17.04
CA ASN A 391 30.54 -6.02 17.35
C ASN A 391 30.56 -6.83 16.05
N ALA A 392 31.60 -7.64 15.84
CA ALA A 392 31.74 -8.58 14.73
C ALA A 392 31.77 -10.02 15.28
N ARG A 393 30.68 -10.76 15.07
CA ARG A 393 30.47 -12.15 15.50
C ARG A 393 31.43 -13.11 14.78
N LEU A 394 31.91 -14.11 15.50
CA LEU A 394 32.81 -15.18 15.01
C LEU A 394 32.24 -16.59 15.29
N SER A 395 30.98 -16.70 15.73
CA SER A 395 30.30 -17.95 16.09
C SER A 395 28.78 -17.74 16.18
N ASP A 396 28.00 -18.57 15.51
CA ASP A 396 26.53 -18.50 15.39
C ASP A 396 25.78 -19.58 16.17
N ARG A 397 26.02 -19.66 17.49
CA ARG A 397 25.32 -20.59 18.39
C ARG A 397 24.08 -19.89 18.99
N PRO A 398 22.84 -20.36 18.75
CA PRO A 398 21.60 -19.58 18.96
C PRO A 398 21.26 -19.14 20.41
N ARG A 399 22.11 -19.43 21.40
CA ARG A 399 21.99 -18.93 22.78
C ARG A 399 23.20 -18.10 23.25
N PHE A 400 24.39 -18.35 22.72
CA PHE A 400 25.66 -17.82 23.21
C PHE A 400 26.64 -17.58 22.06
N ASN A 401 26.75 -16.34 21.60
CA ASN A 401 27.68 -15.95 20.55
C ASN A 401 28.91 -15.26 21.13
N TRP A 402 29.98 -15.17 20.36
CA TRP A 402 31.18 -14.40 20.71
C TRP A 402 31.82 -13.81 19.47
N GLY A 403 32.73 -12.87 19.64
CA GLY A 403 33.44 -12.23 18.54
C GLY A 403 34.34 -11.09 18.98
N ALA A 404 34.74 -10.25 18.03
CA ALA A 404 35.52 -9.03 18.28
C ALA A 404 34.60 -7.82 18.47
N SER A 405 34.98 -6.85 19.30
CA SER A 405 34.26 -5.57 19.43
C SER A 405 35.21 -4.39 19.39
N ALA A 406 34.87 -3.36 18.62
CA ALA A 406 35.53 -2.06 18.62
C ALA A 406 34.51 -1.00 19.06
N GLY A 407 34.93 0.06 19.74
CA GLY A 407 33.97 1.00 20.32
C GLY A 407 34.53 2.36 20.71
N ILE A 408 33.61 3.22 21.14
CA ILE A 408 33.87 4.53 21.72
C ILE A 408 33.36 4.52 23.15
N VAL A 409 34.22 4.96 24.08
CA VAL A 409 33.90 5.18 25.49
C VAL A 409 33.91 6.69 25.73
N THR A 410 32.84 7.24 26.29
CA THR A 410 32.75 8.67 26.59
C THR A 410 32.87 8.93 28.09
N ALA A 411 33.87 9.71 28.48
CA ALA A 411 34.12 10.09 29.86
C ALA A 411 33.97 11.60 30.04
N SER A 412 33.50 12.03 31.21
CA SER A 412 33.61 13.43 31.63
C SER A 412 35.02 13.67 32.17
N ALA A 413 35.70 14.72 31.69
CA ALA A 413 36.96 15.17 32.25
C ALA A 413 37.01 16.71 32.21
N ASP A 414 37.17 17.34 33.38
CA ASP A 414 37.33 18.79 33.52
C ASP A 414 36.22 19.60 32.80
N SER A 415 34.96 19.17 32.93
CA SER A 415 33.76 19.70 32.23
C SER A 415 33.75 19.55 30.69
N THR A 416 34.74 18.88 30.12
CA THR A 416 34.81 18.54 28.69
C THR A 416 34.45 17.07 28.43
N LEU A 417 33.85 16.79 27.26
CA LEU A 417 33.58 15.43 26.82
C LEU A 417 34.86 14.80 26.26
N ARG A 418 35.36 13.76 26.92
CA ARG A 418 36.44 12.93 26.40
C ARG A 418 35.89 11.77 25.57
N ILE A 419 36.53 11.51 24.44
CA ILE A 419 36.30 10.35 23.57
C ILE A 419 37.54 9.45 23.68
N ASP A 420 37.35 8.24 24.22
CA ASP A 420 38.34 7.17 24.25
C ASP A 420 37.95 6.05 23.28
N TYR A 421 38.93 5.34 22.74
CA TYR A 421 38.72 4.25 21.79
C TYR A 421 38.93 2.90 22.45
N ALA A 422 38.10 1.93 22.10
CA ALA A 422 38.09 0.58 22.66
C ALA A 422 38.25 -0.50 21.58
N LEU A 423 39.00 -1.56 21.88
CA LEU A 423 39.14 -2.76 21.04
C LEU A 423 39.26 -4.00 21.93
N GLY A 424 38.51 -5.06 21.63
CA GLY A 424 38.51 -6.28 22.44
C GLY A 424 37.65 -7.40 21.87
N VAL A 425 37.20 -8.27 22.75
CA VAL A 425 36.28 -9.37 22.45
C VAL A 425 34.97 -9.21 23.23
N PHE A 426 33.90 -9.81 22.71
CA PHE A 426 32.61 -9.90 23.39
C PHE A 426 32.12 -11.34 23.49
N GLY A 427 31.26 -11.59 24.49
CA GLY A 427 30.34 -12.72 24.53
C GLY A 427 28.91 -12.22 24.69
N SER A 428 27.96 -12.70 23.88
CA SER A 428 26.55 -12.31 23.94
C SER A 428 25.64 -13.44 24.41
N PHE A 429 24.55 -13.08 25.08
CA PHE A 429 23.44 -13.98 25.40
C PHE A 429 22.21 -13.60 24.56
N ARG A 430 21.72 -14.55 23.75
CA ARG A 430 20.61 -14.39 22.80
C ARG A 430 20.73 -13.16 21.88
N ASP A 431 21.94 -12.67 21.63
CA ASP A 431 22.23 -11.42 20.90
C ASP A 431 21.60 -10.14 21.50
N ILE A 432 21.03 -10.19 22.72
CA ILE A 432 20.41 -9.01 23.36
C ILE A 432 21.39 -8.33 24.31
N PHE A 433 22.11 -9.13 25.11
CA PHE A 433 23.03 -8.67 26.16
C PHE A 433 24.45 -9.12 25.84
N TYR A 434 25.41 -8.22 25.99
CA TYR A 434 26.82 -8.42 25.62
C TYR A 434 27.72 -8.10 26.81
N LEU A 435 28.71 -8.95 27.06
CA LEU A 435 29.84 -8.70 27.95
C LEU A 435 31.08 -8.42 27.09
N HIS A 436 31.83 -7.37 27.42
CA HIS A 436 33.04 -6.95 26.71
C HIS A 436 34.27 -7.08 27.61
N LEU A 437 35.39 -7.51 27.02
CA LEU A 437 36.72 -7.50 27.62
C LEU A 437 37.72 -7.02 26.57
N GLY A 438 38.52 -6.00 26.88
CA GLY A 438 39.40 -5.41 25.88
C GLY A 438 40.43 -4.41 26.40
N LEU A 439 41.07 -3.75 25.45
CA LEU A 439 41.99 -2.64 25.65
C LEU A 439 41.30 -1.32 25.28
N GLN A 440 41.65 -0.26 26.00
CA GLN A 440 41.19 1.11 25.76
C GLN A 440 42.41 2.01 25.58
N ALA A 441 42.31 2.97 24.67
CA ALA A 441 43.26 4.07 24.50
C ALA A 441 42.51 5.39 24.66
N GLY A 442 42.96 6.24 25.58
CA GLY A 442 42.30 7.50 25.92
C GLY A 442 43.28 8.65 26.14
N GLN A 443 42.82 9.88 25.95
CA GLN A 443 43.64 11.07 26.21
C GLN A 443 43.56 11.49 27.68
N ARG A 444 44.69 11.82 28.29
CA ARG A 444 44.75 12.27 29.67
C ARG A 444 45.35 13.66 29.77
N ASN A 445 44.67 14.55 30.49
CA ASN A 445 45.24 15.80 30.95
C ASN A 445 46.31 15.48 32.01
N THR A 446 47.57 15.81 31.73
CA THR A 446 48.72 15.72 32.64
C THR A 446 49.25 17.12 32.94
N LEU A 447 49.98 17.30 34.04
CA LEU A 447 50.59 18.60 34.36
C LEU A 447 51.69 18.93 33.34
N ALA A 448 51.58 20.08 32.69
CA ALA A 448 52.60 20.57 31.77
C ALA A 448 53.79 21.18 32.53
N GLY A 449 54.84 21.59 31.81
CA GLY A 449 55.96 22.37 32.36
C GLY A 449 56.90 21.61 33.32
N GLY A 450 56.65 20.31 33.56
CA GLY A 450 57.45 19.48 34.47
C GLY A 450 56.96 19.46 35.92
N PHE A 451 55.87 20.16 36.24
CA PHE A 451 55.24 20.15 37.56
C PHE A 451 54.71 18.77 37.94
N LYS A 452 54.75 18.43 39.23
CA LYS A 452 54.25 17.17 39.79
C LYS A 452 53.15 17.38 40.82
N GLU A 453 52.39 16.31 41.04
CA GLU A 453 51.49 16.18 42.19
C GLU A 453 52.24 16.47 43.50
N GLY A 454 51.66 17.31 44.36
CA GLY A 454 52.25 17.72 45.63
C GLY A 454 53.33 18.81 45.55
N GLU A 455 53.74 19.28 44.37
CA GLU A 455 54.59 20.48 44.24
C GLU A 455 53.76 21.75 44.47
N GLU A 456 54.40 22.82 44.95
CA GLU A 456 53.76 24.13 45.15
C GLU A 456 53.39 24.77 43.81
N VAL A 457 52.21 25.39 43.75
CA VAL A 457 51.75 26.15 42.57
C VAL A 457 52.40 27.53 42.59
N PRO A 458 53.19 27.92 41.58
CA PRO A 458 53.78 29.26 41.52
C PRO A 458 52.71 30.36 41.59
N ALA A 459 52.99 31.42 42.35
CA ALA A 459 52.03 32.49 42.62
C ALA A 459 51.66 33.31 41.36
N ASP A 460 52.48 33.25 40.32
CA ASP A 460 52.32 33.86 39.01
C ASP A 460 51.64 32.95 37.97
N LEU A 461 51.37 31.68 38.30
CA LEU A 461 50.80 30.71 37.35
C LEU A 461 49.32 31.04 37.04
N PRO A 462 48.96 31.43 35.81
CA PRO A 462 47.60 31.80 35.44
C PRO A 462 46.66 30.58 35.41
N ASP A 463 45.35 30.84 35.41
CA ASP A 463 44.33 29.83 35.11
C ASP A 463 43.90 29.91 33.63
N PRO A 464 43.53 28.76 33.00
CA PRO A 464 43.54 27.41 33.57
C PRO A 464 44.96 26.85 33.73
N ILE A 465 45.12 25.93 34.70
CA ILE A 465 46.38 25.19 34.92
C ILE A 465 46.87 24.60 33.58
N PRO A 466 48.13 24.86 33.17
CA PRO A 466 48.64 24.37 31.90
C PRO A 466 48.75 22.84 31.93
N THR A 467 48.10 22.18 30.97
CA THR A 467 48.03 20.72 30.88
C THR A 467 48.44 20.21 29.51
N THR A 468 49.16 19.09 29.50
CA THR A 468 49.51 18.31 28.32
C THR A 468 48.48 17.19 28.11
N LYS A 469 48.34 16.70 26.86
CA LYS A 469 47.41 15.62 26.50
C LYS A 469 48.18 14.38 26.07
N ASP A 470 48.33 13.44 27.00
CA ASP A 470 49.05 12.19 26.77
C ASP A 470 48.08 11.03 26.48
N TRP A 471 48.46 10.12 25.59
CA TRP A 471 47.69 8.90 25.36
C TRP A 471 48.02 7.84 26.42
N LYS A 472 47.02 7.44 27.21
CA LYS A 472 47.13 6.32 28.17
C LYS A 472 46.41 5.09 27.61
N ALA A 473 47.08 3.95 27.65
CA ALA A 473 46.47 2.64 27.43
C ALA A 473 45.95 2.05 28.76
N GLY A 474 44.90 1.25 28.69
CA GLY A 474 44.36 0.48 29.82
C GLY A 474 43.55 -0.72 29.36
N VAL A 475 43.14 -1.56 30.31
CA VAL A 475 42.10 -2.59 30.12
C VAL A 475 40.71 -2.02 30.40
N LEU A 476 39.70 -2.58 29.74
CA LEU A 476 38.28 -2.34 29.98
C LEU A 476 37.52 -3.65 30.20
N PHE A 477 36.50 -3.60 31.06
CA PHE A 477 35.44 -4.60 31.15
C PHE A 477 34.10 -3.87 31.05
N GLY A 478 33.10 -4.41 30.37
CA GLY A 478 31.81 -3.72 30.26
C GLY A 478 30.65 -4.62 29.88
N PHE A 479 29.45 -4.06 29.95
CA PHE A 479 28.22 -4.70 29.50
C PHE A 479 27.40 -3.75 28.65
N SER A 480 26.73 -4.27 27.62
CA SER A 480 25.91 -3.49 26.70
C SER A 480 24.69 -4.25 26.21
N LEU A 481 23.71 -3.51 25.69
CA LEU A 481 22.51 -4.04 25.05
C LEU A 481 22.53 -3.70 23.56
N GLN A 482 21.96 -4.58 22.72
CA GLN A 482 21.80 -4.28 21.30
C GLN A 482 20.93 -3.04 21.09
N LEU A 483 21.43 -2.13 20.25
CA LEU A 483 20.64 -1.04 19.68
C LEU A 483 19.81 -1.62 18.52
N ASN A 484 18.49 -1.52 18.65
CA ASN A 484 17.57 -1.66 17.53
C ASN A 484 17.62 -0.41 16.61
#